data_AF-A0A7J6F3K9-F1
#
_entry.id   AF-A0A7J6F3K9-F1
#
_cell.length_a   1.000
_cell.length_b   1.000
_cell.length_c   1.000
_cell.angle_alpha   90.00
_cell.angle_beta   90.00
_cell.angle_gamma   90.00
#
_symmetry.space_group_name_H-M   'P 1'
#
loop_
_entity.id
_entity.type
_entity.pdbx_description
1 polymer ?
#
loop_
_entity_poly.entity_id
_entity_poly.type
_entity_poly.pdbx_seq_one_letter_code
_entity_poly.pdbx_strand_id
1 'polypeptide(L)'
;MEEQLTTSEISAVPHSVTESAKRSLTHLEAVQTNFFDFLSLSSDPDVLSQMPPLQRAHALLLLAKTITTLFTLKLRCNGVDPDEHPVKSEVERLSLYQNKLERFVGMSKAPIRPSTSLNFEAATRFIQHSLPDLSQEQKRRMIAIGKEKKKNKNKRKFESSEKRSVKTAAKEFLEKAALELLGSDNEGKIKGPLQLKKGSD
;
A
#
# COMPACT_ATOMS: atom_id res chain seq x y z
N MET A 1 -34.91 11.00 -66.86
CA MET A 1 -34.18 9.80 -67.33
C MET A 1 -32.78 9.96 -66.79
N GLU A 2 -32.57 9.45 -65.58
CA GLU A 2 -31.94 8.13 -65.34
C GLU A 2 -30.42 8.34 -65.35
N GLU A 3 -29.64 8.02 -64.33
CA GLU A 3 -29.78 6.91 -63.39
C GLU A 3 -28.82 7.20 -62.21
N GLN A 4 -29.35 7.31 -60.98
CA GLN A 4 -28.53 7.17 -59.78
C GLN A 4 -28.23 5.67 -59.63
N LEU A 5 -27.15 5.20 -60.23
CA LEU A 5 -26.67 3.85 -59.98
C LEU A 5 -25.69 3.89 -58.81
N THR A 6 -26.25 3.79 -57.61
CA THR A 6 -25.53 3.60 -56.35
C THR A 6 -24.78 2.28 -56.40
N THR A 7 -23.49 2.32 -56.75
CA THR A 7 -22.51 1.26 -56.50
C THR A 7 -22.23 1.17 -54.99
N SER A 8 -23.27 0.83 -54.22
CA SER A 8 -23.08 0.24 -52.89
C SER A 8 -22.73 -1.22 -53.15
N GLU A 9 -21.45 -1.47 -53.42
CA GLU A 9 -20.93 -2.83 -53.51
C GLU A 9 -21.34 -3.60 -52.27
N ILE A 10 -22.04 -4.71 -52.49
CA ILE A 10 -22.50 -5.64 -51.47
C ILE A 10 -21.25 -6.34 -50.92
N SER A 11 -20.51 -5.65 -50.06
CA SER A 11 -19.53 -6.28 -49.19
C SER A 11 -20.31 -7.22 -48.27
N ALA A 12 -19.94 -8.49 -48.24
CA ALA A 12 -20.55 -9.51 -47.38
C ALA A 12 -20.50 -9.14 -45.88
N VAL A 13 -19.71 -8.15 -45.50
CA VAL A 13 -19.56 -7.65 -44.13
C VAL A 13 -20.20 -6.25 -44.01
N PRO A 14 -21.12 -6.03 -43.05
CA PRO A 14 -21.72 -4.72 -42.81
C PRO A 14 -20.67 -3.64 -42.53
N HIS A 15 -20.89 -2.43 -43.05
CA HIS A 15 -19.98 -1.29 -42.85
C HIS A 15 -19.79 -0.92 -41.37
N SER A 16 -20.81 -1.14 -40.52
CA SER A 16 -20.70 -0.93 -39.08
C SER A 16 -19.63 -1.82 -38.43
N VAL A 17 -19.51 -3.07 -38.88
CA VAL A 17 -18.53 -4.04 -38.38
C VAL A 17 -17.12 -3.65 -38.83
N THR A 18 -16.96 -3.27 -40.11
CA THR A 18 -15.65 -2.86 -40.63
C THR A 18 -15.15 -1.58 -39.96
N GLU A 19 -16.05 -0.63 -39.69
CA GLU A 19 -15.72 0.59 -38.96
C GLU A 19 -15.38 0.31 -37.49
N SER A 20 -16.12 -0.58 -36.81
CA SER A 20 -15.80 -1.01 -35.45
C SER A 20 -14.43 -1.68 -35.38
N ALA A 21 -14.11 -2.56 -36.33
CA ALA A 21 -12.81 -3.22 -36.40
C ALA A 21 -11.66 -2.22 -36.61
N LYS A 22 -11.85 -1.24 -37.51
CA LYS A 22 -10.89 -0.14 -37.72
C LYS A 22 -10.68 0.68 -36.45
N ARG A 23 -11.75 1.02 -35.72
CA ARG A 23 -11.63 1.71 -34.42
C ARG A 23 -10.86 0.87 -33.39
N SER A 24 -11.13 -0.43 -33.30
CA SER A 24 -10.39 -1.30 -32.38
C SER A 24 -8.90 -1.37 -32.74
N LEU A 25 -8.55 -1.38 -34.03
CA LEU A 25 -7.17 -1.33 -34.49
C LEU A 25 -6.46 -0.05 -34.04
N THR A 26 -7.06 1.13 -34.26
CA THR A 26 -6.45 2.40 -33.84
C THR A 26 -6.28 2.50 -32.33
N HIS A 27 -7.21 1.96 -31.55
CA HIS A 27 -7.05 1.86 -30.10
C HIS A 27 -5.90 0.93 -29.70
N LEU A 28 -5.70 -0.18 -30.42
CA LEU A 28 -4.62 -1.13 -30.16
C LEU A 28 -3.25 -0.48 -30.46
N GLU A 29 -3.12 0.26 -31.56
CA GLU A 29 -1.92 1.03 -31.89
C GLU A 29 -1.58 2.06 -30.80
N ALA A 30 -2.60 2.76 -30.29
CA ALA A 30 -2.43 3.70 -29.18
C ALA A 30 -2.01 3.00 -27.88
N VAL A 31 -2.55 1.80 -27.59
CA VAL A 31 -2.10 1.01 -26.44
C VAL A 31 -0.67 0.54 -26.65
N GLN A 32 -0.30 0.07 -27.83
CA GLN A 32 1.02 -0.46 -28.14
C GLN A 32 2.12 0.57 -27.82
N THR A 33 1.98 1.81 -28.30
CA THR A 33 2.97 2.87 -28.07
C THR A 33 3.17 3.17 -26.58
N ASN A 34 2.08 3.43 -25.85
CA ASN A 34 2.13 3.77 -24.42
C ASN A 34 2.54 2.58 -23.54
N PHE A 35 2.17 1.37 -23.95
CA PHE A 35 2.41 0.17 -23.16
C PHE A 35 3.86 -0.29 -23.21
N PHE A 36 4.58 -0.07 -24.31
CA PHE A 36 6.02 -0.34 -24.37
C PHE A 36 6.81 0.51 -23.38
N ASP A 37 6.50 1.80 -23.30
CA ASP A 37 7.12 2.71 -22.33
C ASP A 37 6.80 2.27 -20.89
N PHE A 38 5.54 1.91 -20.64
CA PHE A 38 5.10 1.40 -19.35
C PHE A 38 5.78 0.08 -18.96
N LEU A 39 5.92 -0.86 -19.89
CA LEU A 39 6.59 -2.15 -19.67
C LEU A 39 8.08 -1.95 -19.36
N SER A 40 8.74 -1.05 -20.09
CA SER A 40 10.16 -0.74 -19.87
C SER A 40 10.40 -0.20 -18.46
N LEU A 41 9.53 0.69 -17.98
CA LEU A 41 9.59 1.25 -16.63
C LEU A 41 9.20 0.25 -15.53
N SER A 42 8.21 -0.60 -15.79
CA SER A 42 7.69 -1.57 -14.79
C SER A 42 8.53 -2.84 -14.67
N SER A 43 9.39 -3.13 -15.65
CA SER A 43 10.32 -4.27 -15.60
C SER A 43 11.51 -4.02 -14.66
N ASP A 44 11.79 -2.75 -14.32
CA ASP A 44 12.83 -2.39 -13.39
C ASP A 44 12.34 -2.52 -11.93
N PRO A 45 12.89 -3.47 -11.14
CA PRO A 45 12.50 -3.64 -9.74
C PRO A 45 12.85 -2.42 -8.88
N ASP A 46 13.88 -1.64 -9.24
CA ASP A 46 14.28 -0.44 -8.51
C ASP A 46 13.24 0.67 -8.68
N VAL A 47 12.69 0.84 -9.89
CA VAL A 47 11.60 1.79 -10.16
C VAL A 47 10.34 1.39 -9.38
N LEU A 48 9.96 0.11 -9.41
CA LEU A 48 8.82 -0.38 -8.63
C LEU A 48 9.02 -0.19 -7.11
N SER A 49 10.25 -0.33 -6.61
CA SER A 49 10.55 -0.16 -5.19
C SER A 49 10.39 1.29 -4.69
N GLN A 50 10.62 2.26 -5.58
CA GLN A 50 10.50 3.69 -5.28
C GLN A 50 9.04 4.17 -5.25
N MET A 51 8.12 3.43 -5.88
CA MET A 51 6.71 3.78 -5.91
C MET A 51 6.02 3.56 -4.55
N PRO A 52 5.11 4.46 -4.12
CA PRO A 52 4.21 4.22 -3.01
C PRO A 52 3.47 2.87 -3.17
N PRO A 53 3.30 2.07 -2.10
CA PRO A 53 2.74 0.72 -2.20
C PRO A 53 1.39 0.65 -2.91
N LEU A 54 0.53 1.66 -2.71
CA LEU A 54 -0.78 1.74 -3.35
C LEU A 54 -0.68 2.01 -4.86
N GLN A 55 0.22 2.93 -5.26
CA GLN A 55 0.46 3.23 -6.68
C GLN A 55 1.10 2.04 -7.39
N ARG A 56 2.04 1.35 -6.73
CA ARG A 56 2.64 0.11 -7.22
C ARG A 56 1.60 -0.97 -7.45
N ALA A 57 0.67 -1.16 -6.51
CA ALA A 57 -0.43 -2.13 -6.67
C ALA A 57 -1.35 -1.77 -7.85
N HIS A 58 -1.64 -0.48 -8.05
CA HIS A 58 -2.39 -0.01 -9.22
C HIS A 58 -1.68 -0.32 -10.53
N ALA A 59 -0.38 -0.03 -10.64
CA ALA A 59 0.40 -0.29 -11.84
C ALA A 59 0.44 -1.78 -12.20
N LEU A 60 0.71 -2.65 -11.22
CA LEU A 60 0.75 -4.11 -11.43
C LEU A 60 -0.64 -4.69 -11.75
N LEU A 61 -1.70 -4.18 -11.12
CA LEU A 61 -3.07 -4.60 -11.45
C LEU A 61 -3.47 -4.16 -12.86
N LEU A 62 -3.09 -2.93 -13.25
CA LEU A 62 -3.31 -2.42 -14.60
C LEU A 62 -2.60 -3.31 -15.62
N LEU A 63 -1.34 -3.68 -15.37
CA LEU A 63 -0.57 -4.60 -16.21
C LEU A 63 -1.27 -5.95 -16.40
N ALA A 64 -1.75 -6.54 -15.30
CA ALA A 64 -2.44 -7.82 -15.38
C ALA A 64 -3.79 -7.71 -16.14
N LYS A 65 -4.51 -6.61 -15.96
CA LYS A 65 -5.76 -6.32 -16.69
C LYS A 65 -5.50 -6.12 -18.17
N THR A 66 -4.50 -5.33 -18.56
CA THR A 66 -4.17 -5.11 -19.98
C THR A 66 -3.81 -6.41 -20.68
N ILE A 67 -2.94 -7.23 -20.09
CA ILE A 67 -2.56 -8.55 -20.63
C ILE A 67 -3.81 -9.44 -20.80
N THR A 68 -4.66 -9.51 -19.79
CA THR A 68 -5.89 -10.34 -19.84
C THR A 68 -6.87 -9.84 -20.89
N THR A 69 -7.01 -8.51 -21.06
CA THR A 69 -7.87 -7.92 -22.10
C THR A 69 -7.33 -8.17 -23.51
N LEU A 70 -6.02 -8.06 -23.72
CA LEU A 70 -5.39 -8.35 -25.02
C LEU A 70 -5.52 -9.83 -25.38
N PHE A 71 -5.36 -10.72 -24.39
CA PHE A 71 -5.58 -12.15 -24.59
C PHE A 71 -7.05 -12.47 -24.90
N THR A 72 -7.99 -11.85 -24.18
CA THR A 72 -9.44 -11.97 -24.46
C THR A 72 -9.80 -11.48 -25.86
N LEU A 73 -9.20 -10.37 -26.30
CA LEU A 73 -9.36 -9.85 -27.66
C LEU A 73 -8.86 -10.87 -28.70
N LYS A 74 -7.68 -11.46 -28.48
CA LYS A 74 -7.14 -12.50 -29.35
C LYS A 74 -8.07 -13.71 -29.46
N LEU A 75 -8.66 -14.15 -28.34
CA LEU A 75 -9.64 -15.25 -28.35
C LEU A 75 -10.85 -14.92 -29.22
N ARG A 76 -11.42 -13.71 -29.04
CA ARG A 76 -12.55 -13.25 -29.84
C ARG A 76 -12.22 -13.15 -31.34
N CYS A 77 -11.02 -12.69 -31.68
CA CYS A 77 -10.56 -12.66 -33.08
C CYS A 77 -10.41 -14.07 -33.68
N ASN A 78 -10.12 -15.08 -32.86
CA ASN A 78 -10.07 -16.49 -33.28
C ASN A 78 -11.45 -17.18 -33.25
N GLY A 79 -12.53 -16.45 -32.94
CA GLY A 79 -13.87 -17.01 -32.85
C GLY A 79 -14.13 -17.83 -31.58
N VAL A 80 -13.27 -17.72 -30.56
CA VAL A 80 -13.44 -18.40 -29.27
C VAL A 80 -14.14 -17.46 -28.29
N ASP A 81 -15.21 -17.93 -27.66
CA ASP A 81 -15.92 -17.19 -26.62
C ASP A 81 -15.08 -17.16 -25.33
N PRO A 82 -14.69 -15.98 -24.80
CA PRO A 82 -13.97 -15.90 -23.53
C PRO A 82 -14.76 -16.40 -22.32
N ASP A 83 -16.10 -16.46 -22.38
CA ASP A 83 -16.91 -16.92 -21.24
C ASP A 83 -16.84 -18.44 -21.04
N GLU A 84 -16.56 -19.19 -22.10
CA GLU A 84 -16.31 -20.64 -22.07
C GLU A 84 -14.83 -20.99 -21.89
N HIS A 85 -13.94 -20.01 -22.00
CA HIS A 85 -12.49 -20.19 -21.88
C HIS A 85 -12.01 -20.04 -20.41
N PRO A 86 -10.94 -20.74 -19.99
CA PRO A 86 -10.34 -20.57 -18.65
C PRO A 86 -9.96 -19.14 -18.25
N VAL A 87 -9.91 -18.22 -19.22
CA VAL A 87 -9.62 -16.79 -19.00
C VAL A 87 -10.68 -16.13 -18.13
N LYS A 88 -11.91 -16.65 -18.13
CA LYS A 88 -12.98 -16.15 -17.27
C LYS A 88 -12.58 -16.14 -15.80
N SER A 89 -11.92 -17.20 -15.33
CA SER A 89 -11.43 -17.28 -13.94
C SER A 89 -10.37 -16.21 -13.63
N GLU A 90 -9.56 -15.85 -14.63
CA GLU A 90 -8.58 -14.76 -14.53
C GLU A 90 -9.25 -13.38 -14.47
N VAL A 91 -10.30 -13.16 -15.27
CA VAL A 91 -11.11 -11.94 -15.22
C VAL A 91 -11.78 -11.78 -13.85
N GLU A 92 -12.37 -12.86 -13.32
CA GLU A 92 -12.97 -12.89 -11.99
C GLU A 92 -11.92 -12.63 -10.89
N ARG A 93 -10.75 -13.26 -11.00
CA ARG A 93 -9.62 -13.03 -10.09
C ARG A 93 -9.21 -11.55 -10.07
N LEU A 94 -9.07 -10.91 -11.23
CA LEU A 94 -8.72 -9.49 -11.34
C LEU A 94 -9.81 -8.57 -10.78
N SER A 95 -11.09 -8.93 -10.95
CA SER A 95 -12.20 -8.21 -10.32
C SER A 95 -12.11 -8.26 -8.79
N LEU A 96 -11.78 -9.42 -8.21
CA LEU A 96 -11.54 -9.54 -6.77
C LEU A 96 -10.38 -8.65 -6.29
N TYR A 97 -9.27 -8.60 -7.04
CA TYR A 97 -8.14 -7.74 -6.69
C TYR A 97 -8.44 -6.25 -6.86
N GLN A 98 -9.23 -5.87 -7.87
CA GLN A 98 -9.74 -4.51 -8.04
C GLN A 98 -10.55 -4.08 -6.80
N ASN A 99 -11.50 -4.92 -6.36
CA ASN A 99 -12.30 -4.67 -5.16
C ASN A 99 -11.43 -4.54 -3.90
N LYS A 100 -10.38 -5.35 -3.76
CA LYS A 100 -9.41 -5.24 -2.65
C LYS A 100 -8.67 -3.89 -2.71
N LEU A 101 -8.20 -3.50 -3.88
CA LEU A 101 -7.47 -2.25 -4.07
C LEU A 101 -8.33 -1.04 -3.74
N GLU A 102 -9.59 -1.03 -4.20
CA GLU A 102 -10.55 0.05 -3.91
C GLU A 102 -10.85 0.20 -2.42
N ARG A 103 -10.91 -0.91 -1.67
CA ARG A 103 -11.02 -0.86 -0.20
C ARG A 103 -9.84 -0.13 0.42
N PHE A 104 -8.62 -0.40 -0.04
CA PHE A 104 -7.43 0.29 0.47
C PHE A 104 -7.39 1.77 0.08
N VAL A 105 -7.82 2.12 -1.14
CA VAL A 105 -7.99 3.51 -1.57
C VAL A 105 -9.02 4.24 -0.69
N GLY A 106 -10.12 3.57 -0.33
CA GLY A 106 -11.11 4.10 0.60
C GLY A 106 -10.54 4.33 2.01
N MET A 107 -9.76 3.37 2.52
CA MET A 107 -9.09 3.47 3.81
C MET A 107 -8.02 4.58 3.85
N SER A 108 -7.30 4.81 2.74
CA SER A 108 -6.29 5.89 2.69
C SER A 108 -6.91 7.28 2.69
N LYS A 109 -8.15 7.42 2.20
CA LYS A 109 -8.91 8.68 2.20
C LYS A 109 -9.71 8.91 3.48
N ALA A 110 -10.05 7.83 4.19
CA ALA A 110 -10.77 7.92 5.45
C ALA A 110 -9.89 8.64 6.51
N PRO A 111 -10.48 9.52 7.35
CA PRO A 111 -9.78 10.04 8.52
C PRO A 111 -9.22 8.86 9.31
N ILE A 112 -7.94 8.93 9.72
CA ILE A 112 -7.25 7.88 10.49
C ILE A 112 -8.14 7.48 11.66
N ARG A 113 -8.91 6.40 11.49
CA ARG A 113 -9.69 5.84 12.58
C ARG A 113 -8.67 5.22 13.51
N PRO A 114 -8.64 5.56 14.81
CA PRO A 114 -7.76 4.87 15.74
C PRO A 114 -8.14 3.38 15.68
N SER A 115 -7.28 2.56 15.06
CA SER A 115 -7.59 1.15 14.74
C SER A 115 -7.84 0.29 15.99
N THR A 116 -7.46 0.82 17.16
CA THR A 116 -7.79 0.26 18.46
C THR A 116 -7.97 1.41 19.46
N SER A 117 -9.21 1.78 19.78
CA SER A 117 -9.46 2.65 20.93
C SER A 117 -9.17 1.85 22.21
N LEU A 118 -8.01 2.08 22.81
CA LEU A 118 -7.64 1.36 24.03
C LEU A 118 -8.61 1.72 25.16
N ASN A 119 -9.36 0.74 25.66
CA ASN A 119 -10.17 0.91 26.85
C ASN A 119 -9.25 0.91 28.07
N PHE A 120 -8.84 2.12 28.48
CA PHE A 120 -7.94 2.32 29.63
C PHE A 120 -8.51 1.75 30.92
N GLU A 121 -9.84 1.75 31.09
CA GLU A 121 -10.48 1.21 32.28
C GLU A 121 -10.37 -0.31 32.33
N ALA A 122 -10.66 -0.98 31.21
CA ALA A 122 -10.46 -2.42 31.09
C ALA A 122 -8.99 -2.80 31.28
N ALA A 123 -8.06 -2.09 30.64
CA ALA A 123 -6.62 -2.31 30.81
C ALA A 123 -6.18 -2.13 32.28
N THR A 124 -6.72 -1.13 32.98
CA THR A 124 -6.43 -0.92 34.40
C THR A 124 -6.93 -2.08 35.26
N ARG A 125 -8.12 -2.62 34.98
CA ARG A 125 -8.66 -3.81 35.67
C ARG A 125 -7.79 -5.04 35.44
N PHE A 126 -7.37 -5.29 34.20
CA PHE A 126 -6.45 -6.40 33.88
C PHE A 126 -5.13 -6.29 34.64
N ILE A 127 -4.50 -5.10 34.63
CA ILE A 127 -3.22 -4.90 35.33
C ILE A 127 -3.39 -5.04 36.85
N GLN A 128 -4.48 -4.53 37.43
CA GLN A 128 -4.77 -4.67 38.86
C GLN A 128 -4.99 -6.11 39.28
N HIS A 129 -5.64 -6.92 38.43
CA HIS A 129 -5.91 -8.33 38.72
C HIS A 129 -4.66 -9.20 38.55
N SER A 130 -3.78 -8.87 37.59
CA SER A 130 -2.51 -9.59 37.38
C SER A 130 -1.44 -9.28 38.44
N LEU A 131 -1.61 -8.20 39.22
CA LEU A 131 -0.65 -7.74 40.23
C LEU A 131 -1.36 -7.57 41.59
N PRO A 132 -1.52 -8.64 42.37
CA PRO A 132 -2.29 -8.61 43.63
C PRO A 132 -1.66 -7.70 44.70
N ASP A 133 -0.34 -7.52 44.71
CA ASP A 133 0.40 -6.82 45.77
C ASP A 133 0.56 -5.31 45.56
N LEU A 134 -0.26 -4.72 44.69
CA LEU A 134 -0.25 -3.27 44.44
C LEU A 134 -0.80 -2.49 45.65
N SER A 135 0.02 -1.62 46.23
CA SER A 135 -0.40 -0.61 47.21
C SER A 135 -1.51 0.29 46.64
N GLN A 136 -2.39 0.80 47.51
CA GLN A 136 -3.47 1.70 47.12
C GLN A 136 -2.95 2.96 46.40
N GLU A 137 -1.78 3.47 46.78
CA GLU A 137 -1.15 4.59 46.09
C GLU A 137 -0.71 4.22 44.68
N GLN A 138 -0.17 3.01 44.48
CA GLN A 138 0.26 2.53 43.16
C GLN A 138 -0.97 2.35 42.23
N LYS A 139 -2.09 1.84 42.76
CA LYS A 139 -3.37 1.74 42.02
C LYS A 139 -3.88 3.12 41.58
N ARG A 140 -3.83 4.14 42.47
CA ARG A 140 -4.24 5.51 42.17
C ARG A 140 -3.33 6.18 41.12
N ARG A 141 -2.01 6.00 41.23
CA ARG A 141 -1.04 6.50 40.23
C ARG A 141 -1.28 5.88 38.85
N MET A 142 -1.55 4.58 38.78
CA MET A 142 -1.89 3.89 37.52
C MET A 142 -3.13 4.48 36.83
N ILE A 143 -4.21 4.71 37.60
CA ILE A 143 -5.46 5.29 37.08
C ILE A 143 -5.22 6.72 36.57
N ALA A 144 -4.40 7.51 37.30
CA ALA A 144 -4.05 8.88 36.91
C ALA A 144 -3.29 8.92 35.57
N ILE A 145 -2.29 8.05 35.39
CA ILE A 145 -1.50 7.94 34.15
C ILE A 145 -2.40 7.59 32.95
N GLY A 146 -3.38 6.69 33.14
CA GLY A 146 -4.35 6.34 32.10
C GLY A 146 -5.24 7.51 31.67
N LYS A 147 -5.68 8.34 32.62
CA LYS A 147 -6.53 9.53 32.36
C LYS A 147 -5.76 10.67 31.71
N GLU A 148 -4.51 10.90 32.11
CA GLU A 148 -3.67 11.97 31.60
C GLU A 148 -3.25 11.73 30.14
N LYS A 149 -2.93 10.47 29.78
CA LYS A 149 -2.68 10.08 28.38
C LYS A 149 -3.90 10.25 27.48
N LYS A 150 -5.14 10.25 28.01
CA LYS A 150 -6.36 10.50 27.23
C LYS A 150 -6.48 11.97 26.79
N LYS A 151 -6.03 12.93 27.62
CA LYS A 151 -6.01 14.37 27.30
C LYS A 151 -4.92 14.76 26.29
N ASN A 152 -3.76 14.10 26.35
CA ASN A 152 -2.62 14.41 25.48
C ASN A 152 -2.68 13.79 24.07
N LYS A 153 -3.67 12.95 23.75
CA LYS A 153 -3.84 12.37 22.40
C LYS A 153 -4.33 13.38 21.36
N ASN A 154 -4.96 14.49 21.76
CA ASN A 154 -5.39 15.54 20.84
C ASN A 154 -4.25 16.45 20.35
N LYS A 155 -3.04 16.34 20.92
CA LYS A 155 -1.90 17.22 20.62
C LYS A 155 -0.69 16.53 19.99
N ARG A 156 -0.69 15.20 19.85
CA ARG A 156 0.38 14.51 19.09
C ARG A 156 -0.02 14.38 17.63
N LYS A 157 -0.19 15.53 16.96
CA LYS A 157 0.25 15.60 15.57
C LYS A 157 1.75 15.39 15.63
N PHE A 158 2.24 14.42 14.87
CA PHE A 158 3.64 14.24 14.60
C PHE A 158 4.13 15.56 13.99
N GLU A 159 4.77 16.40 14.81
CA GLU A 159 5.46 17.58 14.33
C GLU A 159 6.60 17.04 13.50
N SER A 160 6.44 17.09 12.18
CA SER A 160 7.46 16.70 11.21
C SER A 160 8.60 17.70 11.32
N SER A 161 9.44 17.55 12.34
CA SER A 161 10.76 18.16 12.34
C SER A 161 11.51 17.52 11.18
N GLU A 162 11.61 18.29 10.09
CA GLU A 162 12.68 18.28 9.11
C GLU A 162 13.21 16.89 8.75
N LYS A 163 12.80 16.39 7.58
CA LYS A 163 13.09 15.04 7.05
C LYS A 163 14.60 14.75 7.01
N ARG A 164 15.19 14.41 8.15
CA ARG A 164 16.45 13.68 8.21
C ARG A 164 16.16 12.31 7.59
N SER A 165 16.87 11.98 6.53
CA SER A 165 16.79 10.66 5.91
C SER A 165 16.96 9.60 6.98
N VAL A 166 16.10 8.58 6.97
CA VAL A 166 16.14 7.46 7.93
C VAL A 166 17.53 6.82 7.97
N LYS A 167 18.23 6.82 6.82
CA LYS A 167 19.62 6.36 6.72
C LYS A 167 20.59 7.20 7.54
N THR A 168 20.44 8.52 7.55
CA THR A 168 21.30 9.44 8.32
C THR A 168 21.06 9.31 9.81
N ALA A 169 19.79 9.23 10.23
CA ALA A 169 19.43 9.04 11.64
C ALA A 169 19.90 7.67 12.18
N ALA A 170 19.79 6.62 11.36
CA ALA A 170 20.31 5.29 11.72
C ALA A 170 21.83 5.28 11.85
N LYS A 171 22.54 5.97 10.94
CA LYS A 171 24.01 6.08 10.98
C LYS A 171 24.49 6.83 12.22
N GLU A 172 23.88 7.97 12.54
CA GLU A 172 24.19 8.75 13.76
C GLU A 172 23.96 7.92 15.03
N PHE A 173 22.87 7.14 15.07
CA PHE A 173 22.59 6.26 16.22
C PHE A 173 23.65 5.15 16.37
N LEU A 174 24.04 4.52 15.28
CA LEU A 174 25.07 3.46 15.29
C LEU A 174 26.44 4.01 15.68
N GLU A 175 26.83 5.18 15.17
CA GLU A 175 28.09 5.84 15.55
C GLU A 175 28.10 6.21 17.03
N LYS A 176 26.98 6.75 17.54
CA LYS A 176 26.85 7.08 18.96
C LYS A 176 26.90 5.85 19.86
N ALA A 177 26.22 4.77 19.47
CA ALA A 177 26.26 3.50 20.19
C ALA A 177 27.66 2.87 20.16
N ALA A 178 28.36 2.96 19.04
CA ALA A 178 29.75 2.49 18.92
C ALA A 178 30.69 3.27 19.84
N LEU A 179 30.54 4.60 19.95
CA LEU A 179 31.31 5.43 20.88
C LEU A 179 31.03 5.10 22.34
N GLU A 180 29.76 4.84 22.70
CA GLU A 180 29.37 4.42 24.05
C GLU A 180 29.89 3.01 24.40
N LEU A 181 30.05 2.14 23.41
CA LEU A 181 30.60 0.78 23.57
C LEU A 181 32.12 0.73 23.60
N LEU A 182 32.80 1.52 22.75
CA LEU A 182 34.25 1.48 22.60
C LEU A 182 35.01 2.38 23.58
N GLY A 183 34.31 3.20 24.36
CA GLY A 183 34.85 3.95 25.49
C GLY A 183 36.08 4.79 25.12
N SER A 184 35.89 6.08 24.85
CA SER A 184 37.01 7.00 25.03
C SER A 184 37.34 7.01 26.53
N ASP A 185 38.49 6.47 26.88
CA ASP A 185 39.08 6.54 28.21
C ASP A 185 38.93 7.97 28.75
N ASN A 186 38.02 8.13 29.71
CA ASN A 186 38.10 9.00 30.89
C ASN A 186 36.71 9.12 31.55
N GLU A 187 36.66 8.63 32.79
CA GLU A 187 35.64 8.91 33.82
C GLU A 187 34.21 8.33 33.65
N GLY A 188 34.10 7.02 33.86
CA GLY A 188 33.37 6.52 35.05
C GLY A 188 31.86 6.78 35.22
N LYS A 189 31.06 7.07 34.19
CA LYS A 189 29.58 7.07 34.31
C LYS A 189 28.89 6.45 33.10
N ILE A 190 28.74 5.12 33.14
CA ILE A 190 27.78 4.40 32.29
C ILE A 190 26.36 4.82 32.73
N LYS A 191 25.74 5.77 32.04
CA LYS A 191 24.32 6.13 32.23
C LYS A 191 23.43 5.19 31.40
N GLY A 192 23.41 3.92 31.79
CA GLY A 192 22.42 2.95 31.34
C GLY A 192 21.18 2.94 32.25
N PRO A 193 20.00 2.53 31.76
CA PRO A 193 18.76 2.41 32.55
C PRO A 193 18.80 1.31 33.62
N LEU A 194 19.86 0.50 33.67
CA LEU A 194 20.06 -0.54 34.68
C LEU A 194 21.24 -0.15 35.56
N GLN A 195 20.95 0.50 36.70
CA GLN A 195 21.95 0.67 37.75
C GLN A 195 21.96 -0.58 38.64
N LEU A 196 23.00 -1.40 38.48
CA LEU A 196 23.27 -2.49 39.40
C LEU A 196 23.79 -1.87 40.71
N LYS A 197 22.94 -1.79 41.74
CA LYS A 197 23.38 -1.48 43.09
C LYS A 197 24.31 -2.60 43.57
N LYS A 198 25.60 -2.31 43.69
CA LYS A 198 26.55 -3.19 44.37
C LYS A 198 26.28 -3.07 45.87
N GLY A 199 25.82 -4.16 46.48
CA GLY A 199 25.62 -4.26 47.93
C GLY A 199 26.95 -4.17 48.65
N SER A 200 26.94 -3.46 49.78
CA SER A 200 28.00 -3.41 50.78
C SER A 200 27.80 -4.57 51.77
N ASP A 201 28.78 -5.45 51.86
CA ASP A 201 29.16 -6.19 53.08
C ASP A 201 30.69 -6.05 53.23
#